data_AF-A0A2M7SPD0-F1
#
_entry.id   AF-A0A2M7SPD0-F1
#
_cell.length_a   1.000
_cell.length_b   1.000
_cell.length_c   1.000
_cell.angle_alpha   90.00
_cell.angle_beta   90.00
_cell.angle_gamma   90.00
#
_symmetry.space_group_name_H-M   'P 1'
#
loop_
_entity.id
_entity.type
_entity.pdbx_description
1 polymer ?
#
loop_
_entity_poly.entity_id
_entity_poly.type
_entity_poly.pdbx_seq_one_letter_code
_entity_poly.pdbx_strand_id
1 'polypeptide(L)'
;MEIHISYGSQMIGFQVPGANLTGIYQPFETPGCDDPEVEIRRALAYPLDLPPLNLIAKANEKVVILVDDHTRTTPTDLALPALL
;
A
#
# COMPACT_ATOMS: atom_id res chain seq x y z
N MET A 1 2.76 -31.69 2.58
CA MET A 1 3.07 -30.30 2.95
C MET A 1 1.77 -29.54 2.84
N GLU A 2 1.37 -28.85 3.91
CA GLU A 2 0.16 -28.06 3.92
C GLU A 2 0.40 -26.70 3.27
N ILE A 3 -0.44 -26.32 2.32
CA ILE A 3 -0.35 -25.05 1.59
C ILE A 3 -1.72 -24.37 1.67
N HIS A 4 -1.71 -23.05 1.88
CA HIS A 4 -2.90 -22.22 1.90
C HIS A 4 -2.89 -21.24 0.72
N ILE A 5 -4.02 -21.12 0.02
CA ILE A 5 -4.19 -20.16 -1.08
C ILE A 5 -5.44 -19.31 -0.88
N SER A 6 -5.40 -18.06 -1.33
CA SER A 6 -6.57 -17.18 -1.34
C SER A 6 -7.57 -17.65 -2.39
N TYR A 7 -8.84 -17.76 -1.99
CA TYR A 7 -9.95 -18.12 -2.86
C TYR A 7 -11.19 -17.32 -2.48
N GLY A 8 -11.49 -16.25 -3.22
CA GLY A 8 -12.55 -15.31 -2.87
C GLY A 8 -12.26 -14.65 -1.51
N SER A 9 -13.19 -14.81 -0.56
CA SER A 9 -13.08 -14.25 0.79
C SER A 9 -12.46 -15.20 1.82
N GLN A 10 -11.89 -16.34 1.39
CA GLN A 10 -11.36 -17.37 2.28
C GLN A 10 -9.97 -17.84 1.87
N MET A 11 -9.29 -18.49 2.81
CA MET A 11 -8.07 -19.25 2.55
C MET A 11 -8.43 -20.73 2.48
N ILE A 12 -8.01 -21.41 1.42
CA ILE A 12 -8.21 -22.86 1.25
C ILE A 12 -6.90 -23.55 1.52
N GLY A 13 -6.91 -24.50 2.47
CA GLY A 13 -5.80 -25.39 2.78
C GLY A 13 -5.85 -26.68 1.96
N PHE A 14 -4.71 -27.15 1.46
CA PHE A 14 -4.58 -28.44 0.79
C PHE A 14 -3.19 -29.06 1.01
N GLN A 15 -3.08 -30.37 0.80
CA GLN A 15 -1.84 -31.13 0.97
C GLN A 15 -1.21 -31.44 -0.38
N VAL A 16 0.08 -31.09 -0.54
CA VAL A 16 0.90 -31.52 -1.67
C VAL A 16 1.88 -32.61 -1.22
N PRO A 17 1.89 -33.79 -1.87
CA PRO A 17 2.91 -34.81 -1.64
C PRO A 17 4.30 -34.25 -1.93
N GLY A 18 5.27 -34.51 -1.05
CA GLY A 18 6.62 -33.94 -1.18
C GLY A 18 7.31 -34.29 -2.50
N ALA A 19 7.08 -35.48 -3.05
CA ALA A 19 7.60 -35.90 -4.35
C ALA A 19 7.12 -35.03 -5.54
N ASN A 20 6.00 -34.33 -5.36
CA ASN A 20 5.40 -33.47 -6.38
C ASN A 20 5.68 -31.98 -6.12
N LEU A 21 6.34 -31.63 -5.01
CA LEU A 21 6.56 -30.25 -4.60
C LEU A 21 7.94 -29.77 -5.06
N THR A 22 7.98 -28.94 -6.11
CA THR A 22 9.22 -28.31 -6.58
C THR A 22 9.65 -27.12 -5.72
N GLY A 23 8.68 -26.35 -5.21
CA GLY A 23 8.95 -25.18 -4.38
C GLY A 23 7.69 -24.39 -4.05
N ILE A 24 7.80 -23.49 -3.08
CA ILE A 24 6.78 -22.51 -2.72
C ILE A 24 7.38 -21.13 -3.00
N TYR A 25 6.77 -20.40 -3.92
CA TYR A 25 7.23 -19.06 -4.33
C TYR A 25 6.22 -18.03 -3.84
N GLN A 26 6.65 -17.18 -2.92
CA GLN A 26 5.84 -16.11 -2.36
C GLN A 26 6.65 -14.81 -2.32
N PRO A 27 5.99 -13.64 -2.38
CA PRO A 27 6.65 -12.36 -2.15
C PRO A 27 7.33 -12.35 -0.77
N PHE A 28 8.39 -11.56 -0.65
CA PHE A 28 8.91 -11.21 0.66
C PHE A 28 7.92 -10.27 1.34
N GLU A 29 7.27 -10.74 2.39
CA GLU A 29 6.41 -9.89 3.21
C GLU A 29 7.25 -8.79 3.84
N THR A 30 6.86 -7.55 3.56
CA THR A 30 7.43 -6.37 4.20
C THR A 30 6.37 -5.84 5.15
N PRO A 31 6.65 -5.73 6.47
CA PRO A 31 5.69 -5.17 7.39
C PRO A 31 5.39 -3.72 7.00
N GLY A 32 4.13 -3.32 7.17
CA GLY A 32 3.75 -1.91 7.10
C GLY A 32 4.44 -1.10 8.19
N CYS A 33 4.39 0.23 8.08
CA CYS A 33 4.77 1.11 9.17
C CYS A 33 3.84 0.93 10.39
N ASP A 34 4.34 1.24 11.59
CA ASP A 34 3.59 1.09 12.85
C ASP A 34 2.34 1.97 12.90
N ASP A 35 2.46 3.24 12.45
CA ASP A 35 1.37 4.20 12.38
C ASP A 35 1.32 4.85 10.98
N PRO A 36 0.38 4.41 10.11
CA PRO A 36 0.24 4.95 8.77
C PRO A 36 -0.03 6.45 8.72
N GLU A 37 -0.78 7.01 9.67
CA GLU A 37 -1.11 8.44 9.63
C GLU A 37 0.14 9.29 9.91
N VAL A 38 0.92 8.89 10.93
CA VAL A 38 2.19 9.55 11.26
C VAL A 38 3.17 9.44 10.11
N GLU A 39 3.28 8.26 9.51
CA GLU A 39 4.23 8.02 8.41
C GLU A 39 3.86 8.82 7.15
N ILE A 40 2.56 8.93 6.82
CA ILE A 40 2.09 9.76 5.70
C ILE A 40 2.46 11.23 5.94
N ARG A 41 2.21 11.77 7.14
CA ARG A 41 2.54 13.16 7.47
C ARG A 41 4.05 13.40 7.42
N ARG A 42 4.85 12.46 7.91
CA ARG A 42 6.31 12.49 7.82
C ARG A 42 6.77 12.55 6.36
N ALA A 43 6.23 11.67 5.50
CA ALA A 43 6.59 11.62 4.08
C ALA A 43 6.24 12.92 3.34
N LEU A 44 5.08 13.53 3.63
CA LEU A 44 4.68 14.81 3.05
C LEU A 44 5.56 15.99 3.52
N ALA A 45 6.04 15.95 4.76
CA ALA A 45 6.93 16.97 5.32
C ALA A 45 8.39 16.85 4.83
N TYR A 46 8.82 15.63 4.48
CA TYR A 46 10.18 15.32 4.03
C TYR A 46 10.18 14.59 2.68
N PRO A 47 9.77 15.29 1.59
CA PRO A 47 9.76 14.72 0.24
C PRO A 47 11.16 14.33 -0.23
N LEU A 48 11.21 13.33 -1.12
CA LEU A 48 12.44 12.93 -1.81
C LEU A 48 12.69 13.85 -3.01
N ASP A 49 13.88 14.44 -3.07
CA ASP A 49 14.42 15.21 -4.20
C ASP A 49 13.56 16.37 -4.75
N LEU A 50 12.52 16.79 -4.03
CA LEU A 50 11.62 17.88 -4.39
C LEU A 50 11.24 18.73 -3.17
N PRO A 51 10.79 19.98 -3.36
CA PRO A 51 10.20 20.76 -2.28
C PRO A 51 8.86 20.18 -1.79
N PRO A 52 8.44 20.48 -0.54
CA PRO A 52 7.11 20.12 -0.04
C PRO A 52 5.99 20.77 -0.87
N LEU A 53 4.80 20.14 -0.86
CA LEU A 53 3.68 20.55 -1.70
C LEU A 53 3.25 22.00 -1.50
N ASN A 54 3.34 22.54 -0.28
CA ASN A 54 3.03 23.95 0.02
C ASN A 54 3.99 24.96 -0.66
N LEU A 55 5.17 24.51 -1.09
CA LEU A 55 6.08 25.30 -1.90
C LEU A 55 5.85 25.12 -3.41
N ILE A 56 5.14 24.07 -3.81
CA ILE A 56 4.80 23.79 -5.21
C ILE A 56 3.45 24.44 -5.55
N ALA A 57 2.38 24.08 -4.85
CA ALA A 57 1.04 24.60 -5.05
C ALA A 57 0.90 26.00 -4.45
N LYS A 58 0.49 26.98 -5.26
CA LYS A 58 0.29 28.37 -4.83
C LYS A 58 -1.18 28.73 -4.67
N ALA A 59 -1.43 29.77 -3.88
CA ALA A 59 -2.77 30.30 -3.71
C ALA A 59 -3.40 30.67 -5.07
N ASN A 60 -4.68 30.33 -5.24
CA ASN A 60 -5.48 30.54 -6.46
C ASN A 60 -5.10 29.68 -7.68
N GLU A 61 -4.18 28.72 -7.54
CA GLU A 61 -3.95 27.73 -8.58
C GLU A 61 -5.06 26.68 -8.59
N LYS A 62 -5.39 26.20 -9.80
CA LYS A 62 -6.26 25.04 -9.96
C LYS A 62 -5.41 23.79 -9.85
N VAL A 63 -5.58 23.05 -8.76
CA VAL A 63 -4.88 21.79 -8.49
C VAL A 63 -5.83 20.63 -8.69
N VAL A 64 -5.33 19.54 -9.28
CA VAL A 64 -6.03 18.27 -9.41
C VAL A 64 -5.28 17.23 -8.59
N ILE A 65 -6.01 16.52 -7.71
CA ILE A 65 -5.48 15.39 -6.95
C ILE A 65 -6.05 14.12 -7.60
N LEU A 66 -5.17 13.29 -8.14
CA LEU A 66 -5.55 11.98 -8.66
C LEU A 66 -5.53 10.98 -7.50
N VAL A 67 -6.65 10.28 -7.33
CA VAL A 67 -6.80 9.21 -6.33
C VAL A 67 -7.11 7.90 -7.03
N ASP A 68 -6.68 6.80 -6.43
CA ASP A 68 -7.03 5.47 -6.90
C ASP A 68 -8.54 5.22 -6.79
N ASP A 69 -9.05 4.31 -7.61
CA ASP A 69 -10.42 3.82 -7.49
C ASP A 69 -10.55 2.75 -6.40
N HIS A 70 -11.79 2.29 -6.19
CA HIS A 70 -12.14 1.31 -5.17
C HIS A 70 -11.49 -0.09 -5.35
N THR A 71 -10.83 -0.36 -6.49
CA THR A 71 -10.18 -1.65 -6.75
C THR A 71 -8.77 -1.73 -6.15
N ARG A 72 -8.26 -0.61 -5.62
CA ARG A 72 -6.97 -0.53 -4.94
C ARG A 72 -7.14 -0.53 -3.43
N THR A 73 -6.15 -1.12 -2.75
CA THR A 73 -6.06 -1.15 -1.29
C THR A 73 -5.30 0.05 -0.73
N THR A 74 -5.14 1.11 -1.52
CA THR A 74 -4.47 2.35 -1.11
C THR A 74 -5.28 2.98 0.03
N PRO A 75 -4.65 3.35 1.16
CA PRO A 75 -5.35 3.97 2.30
C PRO A 75 -5.67 5.45 2.01
N THR A 76 -6.51 5.69 1.01
CA THR A 76 -6.86 7.04 0.53
C THR A 76 -7.60 7.85 1.59
N ASP A 77 -8.38 7.19 2.44
CA ASP A 77 -9.07 7.77 3.59
C ASP A 77 -8.09 8.36 4.63
N LEU A 78 -6.88 7.82 4.73
CA LEU A 78 -5.81 8.37 5.57
C LEU A 78 -4.96 9.40 4.82
N ALA A 79 -4.61 9.11 3.56
CA ALA A 79 -3.67 9.92 2.80
C ALA A 79 -4.26 11.25 2.30
N LEU A 80 -5.52 11.24 1.82
CA LEU A 80 -6.14 12.42 1.23
C LEU A 80 -6.35 13.56 2.25
N PRO A 81 -6.87 13.30 3.48
CA PRO A 81 -6.98 14.35 4.49
C PRO A 81 -5.65 14.92 4.95
N ALA A 82 -4.56 14.15 4.91
CA ALA A 82 -3.23 14.65 5.26
C ALA A 82 -2.62 15.55 4.18
N LEU A 83 -3.11 15.44 2.93
CA LEU A 83 -2.64 16.21 1.78
C LEU A 83 -3.37 17.57 1.62
N LEU A 84 -4.62 17.66 2.11
CA LEU A 84 -5.49 18.85 2.04
C LEU A 84 -5.30 19.79 3.24
#